data_AF-A0A7J7J6L6-F1
#
_entry.id   AF-A0A7J7J6L6-F1
#
_cell.length_a   1.000
_cell.length_b   1.000
_cell.length_c   1.000
_cell.angle_alpha   90.00
_cell.angle_beta   90.00
_cell.angle_gamma   90.00
#
_symmetry.space_group_name_H-M   'P 1'
#
loop_
_entity.id
_entity.type
_entity.pdbx_description
1 polymer ?
#
loop_
_entity_poly.entity_id
_entity_poly.type
_entity_poly.pdbx_seq_one_letter_code
_entity_poly.pdbx_strand_id
1 'polypeptide(L)'
;MESVPEHCPGTESEQAGKASACEGCPNQKICASSTPAPPDPAIPIINERFSEVKHKILVLSGKGGVGKSTVSSQIARGLATDENVSVALLDIDICGPSLPTIMGVEGEQVHQSGSGWSPIYIEDNLALMSVGFLLPRYFITITSITAHQYFSLLIYVCIFNMYQRPIFRITILGVLFEELTY
;
A
#
# COMPACT_ATOMS: atom_id res chain seq x y z
N MET A 1 17.74 0.30 18.45
CA MET A 1 17.06 1.26 17.57
C MET A 1 18.02 2.41 17.41
N GLU A 2 18.85 2.34 16.37
CA GLU A 2 19.86 3.37 16.11
C GLU A 2 19.11 4.58 15.54
N SER A 3 19.25 5.72 16.21
CA SER A 3 18.51 6.93 15.87
C SER A 3 18.92 7.41 14.48
N VAL A 4 17.94 7.83 13.68
CA VAL A 4 18.19 8.55 12.42
C VAL A 4 19.13 9.72 12.72
N PRO A 5 20.26 9.88 11.99
CA PRO A 5 21.17 10.99 12.20
C PRO A 5 20.39 12.31 12.11
N GLU A 6 20.55 13.20 13.08
CA GLU A 6 19.80 14.48 13.15
C GLU A 6 19.95 15.35 11.89
N HIS A 7 20.95 15.07 11.05
CA HIS A 7 21.33 15.85 9.87
C HIS A 7 21.23 15.05 8.55
N CYS A 8 20.31 14.09 8.45
CA CYS A 8 20.08 13.39 7.18
C CYS A 8 19.58 14.36 6.09
N PRO A 9 20.27 14.47 4.93
CA PRO A 9 19.88 15.40 3.86
C PRO A 9 18.61 14.99 3.10
N GLY A 10 18.10 13.76 3.31
CA GLY A 10 16.98 13.19 2.56
C GLY A 10 17.40 12.57 1.23
N THR A 11 16.54 11.72 0.67
CA THR A 11 16.82 10.92 -0.55
C THR A 11 16.71 11.73 -1.85
N GLU A 12 16.02 12.87 -1.82
CA GLU A 12 15.83 13.75 -2.98
C GLU A 12 16.92 14.84 -3.08
N SER A 13 17.81 14.92 -2.08
CA SER A 13 18.88 15.91 -2.05
C SER A 13 20.05 15.50 -2.95
N GLU A 14 20.70 16.47 -3.59
CA GLU A 14 21.95 16.23 -4.32
C GLU A 14 23.08 15.68 -3.43
N GLN A 15 22.96 15.88 -2.11
CA GLN A 15 23.86 15.41 -1.06
C GLN A 15 23.50 14.02 -0.52
N ALA A 16 22.41 13.40 -1.00
CA ALA A 16 22.02 12.05 -0.61
C ALA A 16 23.16 11.07 -0.90
N GLY A 17 23.54 10.26 0.11
CA GLY A 17 24.65 9.30 0.01
C GLY A 17 26.06 9.90 -0.07
N LYS A 18 26.18 11.24 -0.10
CA LYS A 18 27.45 11.98 -0.19
C LYS A 18 27.76 12.80 1.06
N ALA A 19 26.75 13.21 1.83
CA ALA A 19 26.93 13.93 3.07
C ALA A 19 27.60 13.06 4.14
N SER A 20 28.31 13.69 5.08
CA SER A 20 28.89 13.01 6.25
C SER A 20 27.84 12.29 7.08
N ALA A 21 26.62 12.83 7.16
CA ALA A 21 25.48 12.18 7.83
C ALA A 21 25.01 10.87 7.15
N CYS A 22 25.48 10.58 5.93
CA CYS A 22 25.18 9.33 5.23
C CYS A 22 26.23 8.24 5.47
N GLU A 23 27.36 8.53 6.11
CA GLU A 23 28.38 7.54 6.41
C GLU A 23 27.83 6.46 7.34
N GLY A 24 27.99 5.19 6.94
CA GLY A 24 27.46 4.04 7.68
C GLY A 24 25.97 3.74 7.41
N CYS A 25 25.29 4.55 6.60
CA CYS A 25 23.90 4.25 6.21
C CYS A 25 23.87 3.03 5.25
N PRO A 26 23.03 2.01 5.52
CA PRO A 26 22.87 0.84 4.64
C PRO A 26 22.55 1.20 3.18
N ASN A 27 21.84 2.33 2.98
CA ASN A 27 21.41 2.79 1.67
C ASN A 27 22.32 3.86 1.04
N GLN A 28 23.51 4.13 1.62
CA GLN A 28 24.42 5.21 1.16
C GLN A 28 24.76 5.11 -0.33
N LYS A 29 25.13 3.91 -0.81
CA LYS A 29 25.51 3.69 -2.22
C LYS A 29 24.36 3.96 -3.21
N ILE A 30 23.14 3.60 -2.81
CA ILE A 30 21.93 3.82 -3.62
C ILE A 30 21.66 5.31 -3.70
N CYS A 31 21.70 6.00 -2.56
CA CYS A 31 21.51 7.45 -2.49
C CYS A 31 22.61 8.22 -3.25
N ALA A 32 23.85 7.72 -3.25
CA ALA A 32 24.98 8.34 -3.95
C ALA A 32 24.90 8.18 -5.48
N SER A 33 24.07 7.25 -5.98
CA SER A 33 23.83 7.10 -7.41
C SER A 33 23.03 8.31 -7.91
N SER A 34 23.73 9.25 -8.56
CA SER A 34 23.27 10.60 -8.88
C SER A 34 22.26 10.67 -10.04
N THR A 35 21.47 9.63 -10.25
CA THR A 35 20.40 9.63 -11.24
C THR A 35 19.09 9.48 -10.49
N PRO A 36 18.40 10.60 -10.17
CA PRO A 36 17.01 10.51 -9.77
C PRO A 36 16.29 9.74 -10.87
N ALA A 37 15.66 8.62 -10.50
CA ALA A 37 14.78 7.94 -11.43
C ALA A 37 13.74 8.98 -11.90
N PRO A 38 13.43 9.03 -13.21
CA PRO A 38 12.35 9.91 -13.67
C PRO A 38 11.08 9.61 -12.85
N PRO A 39 10.33 10.65 -12.45
CA PRO A 39 9.14 10.46 -11.64
C PRO A 39 8.20 9.47 -12.34
N ASP A 40 7.69 8.49 -11.58
CA ASP A 40 6.83 7.44 -12.13
C ASP A 40 5.63 8.10 -12.84
N PRO A 41 5.40 7.83 -14.14
CA PRO A 41 4.27 8.38 -14.88
C PRO A 41 2.90 8.02 -14.28
N ALA A 42 2.84 7.05 -13.36
CA ALA A 42 1.64 6.74 -12.60
C ALA A 42 1.30 7.78 -11.51
N ILE A 43 2.26 8.55 -11.00
CA ILE A 43 2.05 9.47 -9.87
C ILE A 43 0.92 10.50 -10.12
N PRO A 44 0.86 11.20 -11.28
CA PRO A 44 -0.21 12.15 -11.55
C PRO A 44 -1.60 11.49 -11.56
N ILE A 45 -1.69 10.29 -12.13
CA ILE A 45 -2.94 9.52 -12.23
C ILE A 45 -3.38 9.06 -10.83
N ILE A 46 -2.43 8.60 -10.02
CA ILE A 46 -2.68 8.22 -8.64
C ILE A 46 -3.20 9.43 -7.85
N ASN A 47 -2.56 10.58 -7.96
CA ASN A 47 -2.96 11.81 -7.26
C ASN A 47 -4.37 12.27 -7.64
N GLU A 48 -4.70 12.24 -8.95
CA GLU A 48 -6.04 12.55 -9.44
C GLU A 48 -7.08 11.67 -8.77
N ARG A 49 -6.84 10.36 -8.71
CA ARG A 49 -7.78 9.40 -8.13
C ARG A 49 -7.89 9.51 -6.60
N PHE A 50 -6.77 9.75 -5.91
CA PHE A 50 -6.77 10.00 -4.47
C PHE A 50 -7.38 11.35 -4.07
N SER A 51 -7.61 12.27 -5.01
CA SER A 51 -8.21 13.57 -4.73
C SER A 51 -9.64 13.47 -4.19
N GLU A 52 -10.39 12.43 -4.59
CA GLU A 52 -11.77 12.20 -4.15
C GLU A 52 -11.85 11.49 -2.79
N VAL A 53 -10.74 10.94 -2.29
CA VAL A 53 -10.68 10.27 -0.99
C VAL A 53 -10.53 11.30 0.12
N LYS A 54 -11.55 11.45 0.98
CA LYS A 54 -11.57 12.46 2.04
C LYS A 54 -10.52 12.18 3.12
N HIS A 55 -10.38 10.92 3.53
CA HIS A 55 -9.43 10.53 4.57
C HIS A 55 -8.59 9.34 4.14
N LYS A 56 -7.28 9.42 4.39
CA LYS A 56 -6.32 8.34 4.14
C LYS A 56 -5.70 7.94 5.49
N ILE A 57 -5.83 6.67 5.87
CA ILE A 57 -5.28 6.14 7.11
C ILE A 57 -4.21 5.11 6.75
N LEU A 58 -2.98 5.37 7.17
CA LEU A 58 -1.86 4.47 6.94
C LEU A 58 -1.60 3.67 8.22
N VAL A 59 -1.71 2.34 8.14
CA VAL A 59 -1.42 1.45 9.27
C VAL A 59 -0.10 0.73 8.98
N LEU A 60 0.93 1.07 9.76
CA LEU A 60 2.30 0.56 9.61
C LEU A 60 2.66 -0.39 10.75
N SER A 61 3.53 -1.35 10.47
CA SER A 61 4.25 -2.15 11.48
C SER A 61 5.68 -2.38 11.03
N GLY A 62 6.62 -2.34 11.99
CA GLY A 62 8.02 -2.70 11.77
C GLY A 62 8.36 -4.18 12.00
N LYS A 63 7.37 -5.01 12.36
CA LYS A 63 7.54 -6.47 12.56
C LYS A 63 6.31 -7.25 12.07
N GLY A 64 6.55 -8.45 11.53
CA GLY A 64 5.49 -9.42 11.23
C GLY A 64 4.76 -9.89 12.49
N GLY A 65 3.49 -10.27 12.35
CA GLY A 65 2.71 -10.91 13.43
C GLY A 65 2.17 -10.02 14.54
N VAL A 66 2.37 -8.70 14.50
CA VAL A 66 1.86 -7.76 15.55
C VAL A 66 0.35 -7.47 15.48
N GLY A 67 -0.35 -8.04 14.49
CA GLY A 67 -1.79 -7.80 14.29
C GLY A 67 -2.14 -6.57 13.47
N LYS A 68 -1.23 -6.01 12.65
CA LYS A 68 -1.51 -4.87 11.75
C LYS A 68 -2.80 -5.08 10.94
N SER A 69 -2.91 -6.21 10.25
CA SER A 69 -4.07 -6.50 9.39
C SER A 69 -5.35 -6.66 10.20
N THR A 70 -5.27 -7.16 11.44
CA THR A 70 -6.39 -7.22 12.38
C THR A 70 -6.83 -5.83 12.83
N VAL A 71 -5.90 -4.92 13.11
CA VAL A 71 -6.24 -3.54 13.48
C VAL A 71 -6.87 -2.83 12.28
N SER A 72 -6.29 -2.94 11.08
CA SER A 72 -6.84 -2.33 9.87
C SER A 72 -8.26 -2.82 9.57
N SER A 73 -8.53 -4.13 9.70
CA SER A 73 -9.86 -4.70 9.45
C SER A 73 -10.91 -4.22 10.44
N GLN A 74 -10.55 -4.10 11.72
CA GLN A 74 -11.47 -3.62 12.76
C GLN A 74 -11.76 -2.12 12.60
N ILE A 75 -10.75 -1.30 12.26
CA ILE A 75 -10.98 0.11 11.94
C ILE A 75 -11.89 0.23 10.72
N ALA A 76 -11.65 -0.54 9.66
CA ALA A 76 -12.48 -0.52 8.45
C ALA A 76 -13.93 -0.85 8.76
N ARG A 77 -14.18 -1.92 9.53
CA ARG A 77 -15.54 -2.34 9.90
C ARG A 77 -16.21 -1.39 10.88
N GLY A 78 -15.46 -0.81 11.82
CA GLY A 78 -15.96 0.24 12.71
C GLY A 78 -16.43 1.46 11.93
N LEU A 79 -15.66 1.90 10.93
CA LEU A 79 -16.05 3.02 10.06
C LEU A 79 -17.22 2.68 9.14
N ALA A 80 -17.30 1.44 8.66
CA ALA A 80 -18.40 0.97 7.81
C ALA A 80 -19.74 0.84 8.56
N THR A 81 -19.75 0.89 9.89
CA THR A 81 -21.02 0.92 10.66
C THR A 81 -21.89 2.14 10.37
N ASP A 82 -21.30 3.22 9.84
CA ASP A 82 -22.06 4.33 9.27
C ASP A 82 -22.26 4.08 7.77
N GLU A 83 -23.49 3.79 7.37
CA GLU A 83 -23.87 3.57 5.96
C GLU A 83 -23.59 4.80 5.07
N ASN A 84 -23.43 5.98 5.67
CA ASN A 84 -23.05 7.22 4.98
C ASN A 84 -21.53 7.39 4.82
N VAL A 85 -20.75 6.37 5.19
CA VAL A 85 -19.30 6.30 5.00
C VAL A 85 -18.98 5.11 4.10
N SER A 86 -18.32 5.38 2.98
CA SER A 86 -17.70 4.37 2.12
C SER A 86 -16.25 4.14 2.51
N VAL A 87 -15.92 2.89 2.78
CA VAL A 87 -14.61 2.47 3.25
C VAL A 87 -13.94 1.59 2.21
N ALA A 88 -12.71 1.98 1.83
CA ALA A 88 -11.79 1.16 1.05
C ALA A 88 -10.75 0.58 1.99
N LEU A 89 -10.59 -0.74 2.01
CA LEU A 89 -9.47 -1.40 2.64
C LEU A 89 -8.49 -1.85 1.54
N LEU A 90 -7.26 -1.33 1.60
CA LEU A 90 -6.20 -1.63 0.65
C LEU A 90 -5.09 -2.41 1.33
N ASP A 91 -4.87 -3.63 0.85
CA ASP A 91 -3.87 -4.56 1.38
C ASP A 91 -2.72 -4.72 0.39
N ILE A 92 -1.56 -4.19 0.75
CA ILE A 92 -0.32 -4.34 -0.03
C ILE A 92 0.65 -5.33 0.63
N ASP A 93 0.23 -6.01 1.70
CA ASP A 93 1.07 -6.93 2.46
C ASP A 93 1.12 -8.30 1.76
N ILE A 94 2.33 -8.78 1.49
CA ILE A 94 2.56 -10.01 0.73
C ILE A 94 2.97 -11.18 1.65
N CYS A 95 3.44 -10.90 2.88
CA CYS A 95 4.15 -11.87 3.72
C CYS A 95 3.35 -12.35 4.95
N GLY A 96 2.04 -12.07 5.06
CA GLY A 96 1.22 -12.48 6.21
C GLY A 96 -0.11 -13.16 5.84
N PRO A 97 -0.84 -13.75 6.81
CA PRO A 97 -2.24 -14.14 6.58
C PRO A 97 -2.99 -12.89 6.14
N SER A 98 -3.51 -12.95 4.91
CA SER A 98 -3.88 -11.76 4.15
C SER A 98 -5.20 -11.18 4.66
N LEU A 99 -5.44 -9.88 4.45
CA LEU A 99 -6.73 -9.26 4.76
C LEU A 99 -7.93 -10.03 4.17
N PRO A 100 -7.84 -10.64 2.97
CA PRO A 100 -8.85 -11.57 2.47
C PRO A 100 -9.30 -12.65 3.47
N THR A 101 -8.36 -13.31 4.16
CA THR A 101 -8.68 -14.33 5.18
C THR A 101 -9.38 -13.71 6.38
N ILE A 102 -8.90 -12.57 6.89
CA ILE A 102 -9.49 -11.88 8.06
C ILE A 102 -10.90 -11.38 7.77
N MET A 103 -11.15 -10.96 6.53
CA MET A 103 -12.44 -10.43 6.09
C MET A 103 -13.39 -11.53 5.56
N GLY A 104 -12.98 -12.80 5.59
CA GLY A 104 -13.81 -13.93 5.19
C GLY A 104 -14.07 -14.03 3.69
N VAL A 105 -13.24 -13.39 2.86
CA VAL A 105 -13.35 -13.35 1.40
C VAL A 105 -12.15 -14.05 0.73
N GLU A 106 -11.57 -15.01 1.43
CA GLU A 106 -10.50 -15.84 0.86
C GLU A 106 -11.05 -16.75 -0.25
N GLY A 107 -10.39 -16.74 -1.40
CA GLY A 107 -10.82 -17.50 -2.59
C GLY A 107 -11.69 -16.70 -3.55
N GLU A 108 -12.16 -15.52 -3.15
CA GLU A 108 -12.74 -14.56 -4.08
C GLU A 108 -11.70 -14.10 -5.11
N GLN A 109 -12.17 -13.79 -6.32
CA GLN A 109 -11.33 -13.28 -7.39
C GLN A 109 -11.81 -11.89 -7.79
N VAL A 110 -10.88 -10.97 -7.92
CA VAL A 110 -11.18 -9.65 -8.47
C VAL A 110 -11.65 -9.82 -9.92
N HIS A 111 -12.80 -9.25 -10.23
CA HIS A 111 -13.35 -9.33 -11.58
C HIS A 111 -12.68 -8.28 -12.47
N GLN A 112 -12.16 -8.72 -13.61
CA GLN A 112 -11.63 -7.82 -14.63
C GLN A 112 -12.78 -7.35 -15.53
N SER A 113 -13.03 -6.04 -15.53
CA SER A 113 -14.00 -5.38 -16.40
C SER A 113 -13.28 -4.54 -17.46
N GLY A 114 -14.02 -4.01 -18.44
CA GLY A 114 -13.45 -3.11 -19.46
C GLY A 114 -12.81 -1.84 -18.90
N SER A 115 -13.16 -1.46 -17.66
CA SER A 115 -12.60 -0.35 -16.89
C SER A 115 -11.43 -0.75 -15.97
N GLY A 116 -11.03 -2.02 -15.92
CA GLY A 116 -10.02 -2.53 -14.98
C GLY A 116 -10.63 -3.48 -13.94
N TRP A 117 -9.92 -3.75 -12.84
CA TRP A 117 -10.44 -4.70 -11.84
C TRP A 117 -11.35 -4.05 -10.81
N SER A 118 -12.38 -4.78 -10.41
CA SER A 118 -13.32 -4.38 -9.37
C SER A 118 -12.90 -4.94 -8.01
N PRO A 119 -12.97 -4.13 -6.93
CA PRO A 119 -12.71 -4.64 -5.59
C PRO A 119 -13.79 -5.62 -5.14
N ILE A 120 -13.46 -6.42 -4.13
CA ILE A 120 -14.42 -7.32 -3.49
C ILE A 120 -15.19 -6.53 -2.44
N TYR A 121 -16.51 -6.50 -2.54
CA TYR A 121 -17.36 -5.88 -1.52
C TYR A 121 -17.65 -6.89 -0.42
N ILE A 122 -17.30 -6.52 0.81
CA ILE A 122 -17.62 -7.28 2.02
C ILE A 122 -19.02 -6.87 2.52
N GLU A 123 -19.31 -5.56 2.42
CA GLU A 123 -20.61 -4.94 2.70
C GLU A 123 -20.88 -3.88 1.62
N ASP A 124 -22.10 -3.34 1.56
CA ASP A 124 -22.50 -2.36 0.53
C ASP A 124 -21.61 -1.09 0.51
N ASN A 125 -21.03 -0.73 1.65
CA ASN A 125 -20.16 0.42 1.84
C ASN A 125 -18.71 0.06 2.24
N LEU A 126 -18.35 -1.23 2.25
CA LEU A 126 -17.00 -1.70 2.61
C LEU A 126 -16.43 -2.61 1.51
N ALA A 127 -15.39 -2.12 0.84
CA ALA A 127 -14.70 -2.89 -0.19
C ALA A 127 -13.23 -3.16 0.17
N LEU A 128 -12.74 -4.31 -0.26
CA LEU A 128 -11.37 -4.77 -0.09
C LEU A 128 -10.71 -4.98 -1.45
N MET A 129 -9.49 -4.47 -1.57
CA MET A 129 -8.54 -4.86 -2.61
C MET A 129 -7.26 -5.32 -1.94
N SER A 130 -6.74 -6.46 -2.38
CA SER A 130 -5.51 -7.04 -1.84
C SER A 130 -4.62 -7.55 -2.97
N VAL A 131 -3.30 -7.38 -2.82
CA VAL A 131 -2.30 -8.06 -3.67
C VAL A 131 -2.50 -9.57 -3.61
N GLY A 132 -3.01 -10.11 -2.49
CA GLY A 132 -3.33 -11.52 -2.34
C GLY A 132 -4.34 -12.06 -3.36
N PHE A 133 -5.18 -11.20 -3.97
CA PHE A 133 -6.08 -11.62 -5.06
C PHE A 133 -5.39 -11.72 -6.42
N LEU A 134 -4.25 -11.04 -6.58
CA LEU A 134 -3.53 -10.91 -7.85
C LEU A 134 -2.35 -11.88 -7.97
N LEU A 135 -1.93 -12.51 -6.88
CA LEU A 135 -0.81 -13.44 -6.85
C LEU A 135 -1.28 -14.91 -6.86
N PRO A 136 -0.75 -15.77 -7.74
CA PRO A 136 -0.97 -17.22 -7.64
C PRO A 136 -0.37 -17.76 -6.33
N ARG A 137 -1.02 -18.75 -5.69
CA ARG A 137 -0.64 -19.33 -4.38
C ARG A 137 0.75 -20.01 -4.32
N TYR A 138 1.56 -19.95 -5.37
CA TYR A 138 2.89 -20.57 -5.41
C TYR A 138 3.97 -19.52 -5.19
N PHE A 139 4.83 -19.77 -4.19
CA PHE A 139 6.06 -19.04 -3.84
C PHE A 139 6.61 -18.17 -4.98
N ILE A 140 6.38 -16.86 -4.89
CA ILE A 140 7.01 -15.88 -5.77
C ILE A 140 8.21 -15.31 -5.01
N THR A 141 9.41 -15.54 -5.55
CA THR A 141 10.58 -14.74 -5.18
C THR A 141 10.36 -13.34 -5.76
N ILE A 142 9.88 -12.42 -4.93
CA ILE A 142 9.64 -11.04 -5.37
C ILE A 142 11.00 -10.38 -5.55
N THR A 143 11.38 -10.18 -6.82
CA THR A 143 12.47 -9.26 -7.15
C THR A 143 11.93 -7.84 -7.06
N SER A 144 12.75 -6.88 -6.67
CA SER A 144 12.36 -5.47 -6.45
C SER A 144 11.56 -4.84 -7.62
N ILE A 145 11.74 -5.32 -8.85
CA ILE A 145 11.08 -4.81 -10.06
C ILE A 145 9.62 -5.27 -10.17
N THR A 146 9.29 -6.51 -9.77
CA THR A 146 7.90 -7.00 -9.85
C THR A 146 7.02 -6.36 -8.78
N ALA A 147 7.55 -6.10 -7.57
CA ALA A 147 6.81 -5.45 -6.47
C ALA A 147 6.24 -4.07 -6.87
N HIS A 148 7.04 -3.25 -7.56
CA HIS A 148 6.64 -1.91 -7.98
C HIS A 148 5.50 -1.96 -9.01
N GLN A 149 5.52 -2.93 -9.94
CA GLN A 149 4.45 -3.11 -10.91
C GLN A 149 3.13 -3.51 -10.24
N TYR A 150 3.16 -4.40 -9.26
CA TYR A 150 1.96 -4.78 -8.49
C TYR A 150 1.45 -3.63 -7.61
N PHE A 151 2.33 -2.83 -7.03
CA PHE A 151 1.95 -1.69 -6.20
C PHE A 151 1.27 -0.58 -7.00
N SER A 152 1.89 -0.13 -8.10
CA SER A 152 1.28 0.86 -9.01
C SER A 152 -0.02 0.32 -9.59
N LEU A 153 -0.10 -0.98 -9.93
CA LEU A 153 -1.33 -1.61 -10.41
C LEU A 153 -2.41 -1.66 -9.32
N LEU A 154 -2.10 -2.04 -8.08
CA LEU A 154 -3.10 -2.15 -7.00
C LEU A 154 -3.72 -0.79 -6.68
N ILE A 155 -2.90 0.26 -6.62
CA ILE A 155 -3.37 1.63 -6.44
C ILE A 155 -4.19 2.08 -7.66
N TYR A 156 -3.72 1.80 -8.87
CA TYR A 156 -4.45 2.12 -10.09
C TYR A 156 -5.83 1.45 -10.10
N VAL A 157 -5.92 0.23 -9.60
CA VAL A 157 -7.09 -0.63 -9.74
C VAL A 157 -8.10 -0.41 -8.61
N CYS A 158 -7.64 -0.31 -7.37
CA CYS A 158 -8.52 -0.10 -6.22
C CYS A 158 -9.24 1.25 -6.28
N ILE A 159 -8.61 2.24 -6.90
CA ILE A 159 -9.05 3.64 -6.88
C ILE A 159 -9.81 4.00 -8.18
N PHE A 160 -10.13 3.04 -9.06
CA PHE A 160 -10.91 3.31 -10.27
C PHE A 160 -12.33 2.70 -10.24
N ASN A 161 -12.49 1.46 -9.76
CA ASN A 161 -13.81 0.78 -9.78
C ASN A 161 -14.62 0.90 -8.48
N MET A 162 -14.06 1.44 -7.41
CA MET A 162 -14.81 1.73 -6.17
C MET A 162 -15.68 3.01 -6.25
N TYR A 163 -15.74 3.65 -7.42
CA TYR A 163 -16.03 5.09 -7.58
C TYR A 163 -17.48 5.43 -7.95
N GLN A 164 -18.38 4.46 -7.98
CA GLN A 164 -19.74 4.69 -8.50
C GLN A 164 -20.77 5.18 -7.47
N ARG A 165 -20.39 5.55 -6.23
CA ARG A 165 -21.33 6.16 -5.25
C ARG A 165 -20.76 7.39 -4.50
N PRO A 166 -21.57 8.46 -4.28
CA PRO A 166 -21.14 9.72 -3.67
C PRO A 166 -21.35 9.68 -2.15
N ILE A 167 -20.46 9.02 -1.40
CA ILE A 167 -20.60 8.82 0.05
C ILE A 167 -19.23 9.03 0.71
N PHE A 168 -19.14 9.44 1.99
CA PHE A 168 -17.89 9.86 2.66
C PHE A 168 -16.77 8.81 2.52
N ARG A 169 -15.63 9.16 1.91
CA ARG A 169 -14.62 8.16 1.49
C ARG A 169 -13.42 8.09 2.44
N ILE A 170 -13.18 6.92 3.01
CA ILE A 170 -11.98 6.63 3.81
C ILE A 170 -11.22 5.47 3.16
N THR A 171 -9.94 5.67 2.88
CA THR A 171 -9.05 4.59 2.43
C THR A 171 -8.08 4.23 3.55
N ILE A 172 -8.07 2.97 3.96
CA ILE A 172 -7.10 2.44 4.92
C ILE A 172 -6.07 1.63 4.14
N LEU A 173 -4.81 2.05 4.20
CA LEU A 173 -3.68 1.36 3.59
C LEU A 173 -2.89 0.63 4.69
N GLY A 174 -2.87 -0.70 4.66
CA GLY A 174 -2.03 -1.50 5.54
C GLY A 174 -0.69 -1.80 4.87
N VAL A 175 0.42 -1.30 5.41
CA VAL A 175 1.77 -1.58 4.89
C VAL A 175 2.60 -2.30 5.94
N LEU A 176 3.14 -3.46 5.57
CA LEU A 176 4.18 -4.13 6.36
C LEU A 176 5.54 -3.70 5.82
N PHE A 177 6.35 -3.09 6.68
CA PHE A 177 7.79 -3.03 6.46
C PHE A 177 8.39 -4.09 7.38
N GLU A 178 8.70 -5.27 6.85
CA GLU A 178 9.72 -6.08 7.48
C GLU A 178 11.05 -5.39 7.20
N GLU A 179 11.82 -5.08 8.25
CA GLU A 179 13.24 -4.80 8.06
C GLU A 179 13.82 -6.02 7.32
N LEU A 180 14.23 -5.82 6.06
CA LEU A 180 15.17 -6.69 5.40
C LEU A 180 16.50 -6.51 6.15
N THR A 181 16.60 -7.12 7.33
CA THR A 181 17.88 -7.37 7.97
C THR A 181 18.62 -8.35 7.06
N TYR A 182 19.57 -7.80 6.31
CA TYR A 182 20.61 -8.53 5.60
C TYR A 182 21.43 -9.40 6.57
#